data_AF-A0A7T5RG08-F1
#
_entry.id   AF-A0A7T5RG08-F1
#
_cell.length_a   1.000
_cell.length_b   1.000
_cell.length_c   1.000
_cell.angle_alpha   90.00
_cell.angle_beta   90.00
_cell.angle_gamma   90.00
#
_symmetry.space_group_name_H-M   'P 1'
#
loop_
_entity.id
_entity.type
_entity.pdbx_description
1 polymer ?
#
loop_
_entity_poly.entity_id
_entity_poly.type
_entity_poly.pdbx_seq_one_letter_code
_entity_poly.pdbx_strand_id
1 'polypeptide(L)' 'MQNIQGAIDHLKNHQTYPATKENLIQECNKLSDFSEEDKKEFMDNLPEGNYTSAEEVMEALGWKEQEGMPKSQGTQSMA' A
#
# COMPACT_ATOMS: atom_id res chain seq x y z
N MET A 1 0.82 -1.88 -6.33
CA MET A 1 1.87 -0.87 -6.18
C MET A 1 3.09 -1.37 -6.92
N GLN A 2 3.51 -0.65 -7.95
CA GLN A 2 4.78 -0.84 -8.66
C GLN A 2 5.95 -0.28 -7.83
N ASN A 3 5.73 0.83 -7.09
CA ASN A 3 6.73 1.42 -6.18
C ASN A 3 6.48 1.05 -4.71
N ILE A 4 6.62 -0.24 -4.39
CA ILE A 4 6.43 -0.75 -3.01
C ILE A 4 7.42 -0.10 -2.03
N GLN A 5 8.68 0.12 -2.45
CA GLN A 5 9.70 0.68 -1.55
C GLN A 5 9.39 2.12 -1.13
N GLY A 6 8.95 2.96 -2.06
CA GLY A 6 8.51 4.33 -1.75
C GLY A 6 7.26 4.33 -0.85
N ALA A 7 6.36 3.37 -1.04
CA ALA A 7 5.18 3.24 -0.21
C ALA A 7 5.54 2.84 1.23
N ILE A 8 6.46 1.89 1.40
CA ILE A 8 6.99 1.50 2.71
C ILE A 8 7.66 2.71 3.40
N ASP A 9 8.46 3.48 2.67
CA ASP A 9 9.09 4.69 3.20
C ASP A 9 8.05 5.71 3.69
N HIS A 10 7.01 5.98 2.88
CA HIS A 10 5.92 6.86 3.27
C HIS A 10 5.18 6.35 4.51
N LEU A 11 4.85 5.06 4.55
CA LEU A 11 4.20 4.45 5.70
C LEU A 11 5.05 4.54 6.97
N LYS A 12 6.38 4.38 6.89
CA LYS A 12 7.27 4.40 8.06
C LYS A 12 7.63 5.80 8.54
N ASN A 13 7.86 6.74 7.62
CA ASN A 13 8.47 8.03 7.94
C ASN A 13 7.51 9.23 7.87
N HIS A 14 6.40 9.10 7.14
CA HIS A 14 5.50 10.22 6.85
C HIS A 14 4.07 10.00 7.35
N GLN A 15 3.65 8.75 7.52
CA GLN A 15 2.33 8.45 8.06
C GLN A 15 2.29 8.58 9.58
N THR A 16 1.20 9.12 10.11
CA THR A 16 0.93 9.18 11.55
C THR A 16 0.01 8.04 11.95
N TYR A 17 0.36 7.35 13.04
CA TYR A 17 -0.44 6.26 13.61
C TYR A 17 -0.92 6.61 15.03
N PRO A 18 -2.06 6.05 15.50
CA PRO A 18 -2.92 5.10 14.80
C PRO A 18 -3.70 5.72 13.63
N ALA A 19 -3.94 4.93 12.58
CA ALA A 19 -4.64 5.34 11.36
C ALA A 19 -5.63 4.28 10.90
N THR A 20 -6.82 4.70 10.48
CA THR A 20 -7.80 3.81 9.84
C THR A 20 -7.49 3.62 8.36
N LYS A 21 -8.11 2.61 7.72
CA LYS A 21 -8.11 2.49 6.25
C LYS A 21 -8.46 3.81 5.56
N GLU A 22 -9.51 4.51 6.01
CA GLU A 22 -9.93 5.78 5.41
C GLU A 22 -8.85 6.86 5.51
N ASN A 23 -8.19 6.97 6.67
CA ASN A 23 -7.07 7.90 6.86
C ASN A 23 -5.90 7.58 5.91
N LEU A 24 -5.52 6.29 5.83
CA LEU A 24 -4.45 5.83 4.94
C LEU A 24 -4.78 6.11 3.47
N ILE A 25 -6.03 5.93 3.05
CA ILE A 25 -6.49 6.23 1.69
C ILE A 25 -6.46 7.74 1.41
N GLN A 26 -6.90 8.57 2.36
CA GLN A 26 -6.89 10.02 2.22
C GLN A 26 -5.47 10.56 2.05
N GLU A 27 -4.51 10.06 2.83
CA GLU A 27 -3.10 10.42 2.68
C GLU A 27 -2.52 9.88 1.37
N CYS A 28 -2.80 8.62 1.02
CA CYS A 28 -2.35 8.00 -0.24
C CYS A 28 -2.80 8.82 -1.48
N ASN A 29 -4.04 9.33 -1.47
CA ASN A 29 -4.56 10.15 -2.56
C ASN A 29 -3.82 11.48 -2.74
N LYS A 30 -3.23 12.03 -1.66
CA LYS A 30 -2.45 13.28 -1.69
C LYS A 30 -1.03 13.09 -2.23
N LEU A 31 -0.55 11.85 -2.38
CA LEU A 31 0.81 11.59 -2.84
C LEU A 31 0.93 11.82 -4.36
N SER A 32 1.60 12.87 -4.79
CA SER A 32 1.85 13.15 -6.21
C SER A 32 2.83 12.17 -6.85
N ASP A 33 3.67 11.52 -6.03
CA ASP A 33 4.78 10.68 -6.49
C ASP A 33 4.33 9.26 -6.87
N PHE A 34 3.06 8.92 -6.66
CA PHE A 34 2.46 7.63 -7.00
C PHE A 34 1.41 7.80 -8.10
N SER A 35 1.38 6.85 -9.03
CA SER A 35 0.38 6.80 -10.09
C SER A 35 -1.02 6.51 -9.54
N GLU A 36 -2.05 6.82 -10.32
CA GLU A 36 -3.43 6.46 -9.95
C GLU A 36 -3.63 4.94 -9.84
N GLU A 37 -2.94 4.16 -10.66
CA GLU A 37 -2.93 2.69 -10.60
C GLU A 37 -2.32 2.19 -9.29
N ASP A 38 -1.18 2.77 -8.89
CA ASP A 38 -0.52 2.45 -7.61
C ASP A 38 -1.42 2.72 -6.41
N LYS A 39 -2.05 3.91 -6.39
CA LYS A 39 -3.01 4.29 -5.35
C LYS A 39 -4.19 3.36 -5.34
N LYS A 40 -4.76 3.03 -6.50
CA LYS A 40 -5.90 2.13 -6.63
C LYS A 40 -5.59 0.74 -6.07
N GLU A 41 -4.44 0.18 -6.42
CA GLU A 41 -4.05 -1.14 -5.93
C GLU A 41 -3.85 -1.15 -4.41
N PHE A 42 -3.32 -0.06 -3.83
CA PHE A 42 -3.25 0.09 -2.37
C PHE A 42 -4.65 0.14 -1.74
N MET A 43 -5.57 0.95 -2.28
CA MET A 43 -6.94 1.09 -1.77
C MET A 43 -7.74 -0.21 -1.83
N ASP A 44 -7.60 -0.95 -2.93
CA ASP A 44 -8.33 -2.19 -3.19
C ASP A 44 -7.82 -3.34 -2.30
N ASN A 45 -6.51 -3.41 -2.05
CA ASN A 45 -5.89 -4.50 -1.28
C ASN A 45 -5.81 -4.24 0.23
N LEU A 46 -5.86 -2.99 0.68
CA LEU A 46 -5.81 -2.67 2.12
C LEU A 46 -7.12 -3.08 2.79
N PRO A 47 -7.14 -4.04 3.74
CA PRO A 47 -8.36 -4.38 4.45
C PRO A 47 -8.84 -3.24 5.36
N GLU A 48 -10.12 -3.25 5.70
CA GLU A 48 -10.62 -2.36 6.75
C GLU A 48 -9.95 -2.69 8.08
N GLY A 49 -9.53 -1.66 8.81
CA GLY A 49 -8.82 -1.81 10.05
C GLY A 49 -8.39 -0.49 10.66
N ASN A 50 -7.95 -0.56 11.91
CA ASN A 50 -7.24 0.50 12.60
C ASN A 50 -5.82 0.02 12.86
N TYR A 51 -4.87 0.64 12.17
CA TYR A 51 -3.47 0.26 12.15
C TYR A 51 -2.70 1.14 13.14
N THR A 52 -1.95 0.52 14.03
CA THR A 52 -1.16 1.21 15.06
C THR A 52 0.26 1.51 14.61
N SER A 53 0.71 0.92 13.49
CA SER A 53 2.05 1.07 12.95
C SER A 53 2.09 0.81 11.44
N ALA A 54 3.21 1.19 10.81
CA ALA A 54 3.47 0.91 9.41
C ALA A 54 3.60 -0.59 9.13
N GLU A 55 4.19 -1.32 10.08
CA GLU A 55 4.37 -2.76 10.03
C GLU A 55 3.03 -3.48 9.91
N GLU A 56 2.02 -3.08 10.67
CA GLU A 56 0.67 -3.68 10.58
C GLU A 56 0.02 -3.44 9.20
N VAL A 57 0.21 -2.25 8.61
CA VAL A 57 -0.27 -1.95 7.25
C VAL A 57 0.43 -2.82 6.23
N MET A 58 1.75 -2.95 6.34
CA MET A 58 2.57 -3.78 5.48
C MET A 58 2.18 -5.26 5.59
N GLU A 59 1.98 -5.78 6.80
CA GLU A 59 1.53 -7.15 7.05
C GLU A 59 0.17 -7.40 6.42
N ALA A 60 -0.78 -6.48 6.58
CA ALA A 60 -2.12 -6.57 6.01
C ALA A 60 -2.12 -6.57 4.47
N LEU A 61 -1.15 -5.89 3.86
CA LEU A 61 -0.94 -5.87 2.40
C LEU A 61 -0.06 -7.03 1.90
N GLY A 62 0.45 -7.87 2.80
CA GLY A 62 1.40 -8.94 2.47
C GLY A 62 2.75 -8.43 1.98
N TRP A 63 3.09 -7.17 2.26
CA TRP A 63 4.38 -6.59 1.94
C TRP A 63 5.39 -7.03 2.99
N LYS A 64 6.31 -7.93 2.60
CA LYS A 64 7.46 -8.27 3.43
C LYS A 64 8.65 -7.41 3.01
N GLU A 65 9.49 -7.01 3.96
CA GLU A 65 10.88 -6.59 3.70
C GLU A 65 11.65 -7.81 3.17
N GLN A 66 11.41 -8.20 1.92
CA GLN A 66 12.05 -9.34 1.27
C GLN A 66 12.36 -8.96 -0.17
N GLU A 67 13.65 -9.03 -0.48
CA GLU A 67 14.25 -8.79 -1.78
C GLU A 67 13.50 -9.54 -2.88
N GLY A 68 12.92 -8.80 -3.83
CA GLY A 68 12.39 -9.33 -5.08
C GLY A 68 11.13 -10.20 -4.92
N MET A 69 9.96 -9.59 -4.83
CA MET A 69 8.72 -10.30 -5.12
C MET A 69 8.43 -10.24 -6.64
N PRO A 70 8.32 -11.38 -7.35
CA PRO A 70 7.89 -11.39 -8.73
C PRO A 70 6.43 -10.94 -8.81
N LYS A 71 6.14 -10.06 -9.77
CA LYS A 71 4.80 -9.56 -10.08
C LYS A 71 3.88 -10.74 -10.36
N SER A 72 3.03 -11.13 -9.41
CA SER A 72 1.85 -11.93 -9.73
C SER A 72 0.86 -11.02 -10.44
N GLN A 73 1.07 -10.85 -11.74
CA GLN A 73 0.04 -10.40 -12.65
C GLN A 73 -1.12 -11.42 -12.58
N GLY A 74 -2.28 -10.95 -12.16
CA GLY A 74 -3.56 -11.65 -12.31
C GLY A 74 -4.63 -10.57 -12.25
N THR A 75 -5.31 -10.20 -13.33
CA THR A 75 -5.83 -11.05 -14.39
C THR A 75 -5.86 -10.28 -15.72
N GLN A 76 -5.13 -10.76 -16.72
CA GLN A 76 -5.48 -10.50 -18.11
C GLN A 76 -6.34 -11.68 -18.55
N SER A 77 -7.65 -11.48 -18.61
CA SER A 77 -8.54 -12.29 -19.44
C SER A 77 -7.98 -12.33 -20.85
N MET A 78 -7.91 -13.51 -21.50
CA MET A 78 -8.28 -13.79 -22.90
C MET A 78 -7.84 -15.22 -23.28
N ALA A 79 -8.80 -16.14 -23.40
CA ALA A 79 -8.99 -17.07 -24.52
C ALA A 79 -10.23 -17.92 -24.24
#